data_AF-A0A8S3A776-F1
#
_entry.id   AF-A0A8S3A776-F1
#
_cell.length_a   1.000
_cell.length_b   1.000
_cell.length_c   1.000
_cell.angle_alpha   90.00
_cell.angle_beta   90.00
_cell.angle_gamma   90.00
#
_symmetry.space_group_name_H-M   'P 1'
#
loop_
_entity.id
_entity.type
_entity.pdbx_description
1 polymer ?
#
loop_
_entity_poly.entity_id
_entity_poly.type
_entity_poly.pdbx_seq_one_letter_code
_entity_poly.pdbx_strand_id
1 'polypeptide(L)'
;LVKLFKDEQARQQLANLLCLPLMPPEEVVGLFCVIVEGFSNMDDKLLKLSDYILSNYIDGPRYPIEKWNHFNLIQERPRTNNHVEGYHRRLNA
;
A
#
# COMPACT_ATOMS: atom_id res chain seq x y z
N LEU A 1 8.93 -2.92 17.05
CA LEU A 1 9.28 -3.62 15.79
C LEU A 1 9.51 -5.10 16.05
N VAL A 2 10.54 -5.52 16.79
CA VAL A 2 10.82 -6.96 17.04
C VAL A 2 9.65 -7.76 17.66
N LYS A 3 8.81 -7.16 18.53
CA LYS A 3 7.60 -7.82 19.07
C LYS A 3 6.46 -7.97 18.05
N LEU A 4 6.26 -6.99 17.16
CA LEU A 4 5.25 -7.04 16.08
C LEU A 4 5.53 -8.18 15.08
N PHE A 5 6.79 -8.59 14.94
CA PHE A 5 7.17 -9.72 14.07
C PHE A 5 6.90 -11.09 14.68
N LYS A 6 6.61 -11.18 15.99
CA LYS A 6 6.29 -12.46 16.67
C LYS A 6 4.79 -12.78 16.65
N ASP A 7 3.96 -11.77 16.46
CA ASP A 7 2.51 -11.90 16.37
C ASP A 7 2.11 -12.02 14.90
N GLU A 8 1.62 -13.20 14.51
CA GLU A 8 1.24 -13.51 13.15
C GLU A 8 0.09 -12.62 12.64
N GLN A 9 -0.87 -12.31 13.52
CA GLN A 9 -2.03 -11.49 13.19
C GLN A 9 -1.61 -10.04 12.94
N ALA A 10 -0.79 -9.47 13.83
CA ALA A 10 -0.28 -8.11 13.67
C ALA A 10 0.57 -7.94 12.40
N ARG A 11 1.33 -8.98 12.04
CA ARG A 11 2.15 -8.99 10.83
C ARG A 11 1.30 -9.09 9.56
N GLN A 12 0.23 -9.88 9.58
CA GLN A 12 -0.72 -9.96 8.47
C GLN A 12 -1.47 -8.63 8.27
N GLN A 13 -1.91 -8.01 9.36
CA GLN A 13 -2.56 -6.70 9.34
C GLN A 13 -1.65 -5.60 8.78
N LEU A 14 -0.38 -5.58 9.21
CA LEU A 14 0.63 -4.69 8.67
C LEU A 14 0.84 -4.92 7.16
N ALA A 15 0.95 -6.18 6.74
CA ALA A 15 1.09 -6.52 5.33
C ALA A 15 -0.12 -6.04 4.51
N ASN A 16 -1.34 -6.26 5.02
CA ASN A 16 -2.57 -5.81 4.36
C ASN A 16 -2.60 -4.29 4.18
N LEU A 17 -2.25 -3.51 5.22
CA LEU A 17 -2.16 -2.05 5.14
C LEU A 17 -1.14 -1.59 4.08
N LEU A 18 0.04 -2.21 4.05
CA LEU A 18 1.10 -1.85 3.11
C LEU A 18 0.81 -2.28 1.67
N CYS A 19 -0.11 -3.22 1.47
CA CYS A 19 -0.56 -3.68 0.16
C CYS A 19 -1.71 -2.84 -0.44
N LEU A 20 -2.32 -1.92 0.32
CA LEU A 20 -3.42 -1.07 -0.20
C LEU A 20 -3.07 -0.33 -1.51
N PRO A 21 -1.85 0.19 -1.72
CA PRO A 21 -1.48 0.81 -3.00
C PRO A 21 -1.42 -0.16 -4.19
N LEU A 22 -1.55 -1.47 -3.96
CA LEU A 22 -1.54 -2.51 -4.98
C LEU A 22 -2.95 -3.05 -5.28
N MET A 23 -3.99 -2.48 -4.67
CA MET A 23 -5.39 -2.87 -4.89
C MET A 23 -6.06 -1.93 -5.91
N PRO A 24 -7.16 -2.34 -6.56
CA PRO A 24 -7.95 -1.45 -7.41
C PRO A 24 -8.29 -0.15 -6.65
N PRO A 25 -8.01 1.05 -7.19
CA PRO A 25 -8.24 2.32 -6.50
C PRO A 25 -9.64 2.48 -5.90
N GLU A 26 -10.65 2.01 -6.61
CA GLU A 26 -12.07 2.02 -6.21
C GLU A 26 -12.37 1.14 -4.99
N GLU A 27 -11.54 0.12 -4.73
CA GLU A 27 -11.71 -0.80 -3.59
C GLU A 27 -10.90 -0.39 -2.37
N VAL A 28 -9.89 0.49 -2.53
CA VAL A 28 -8.93 0.86 -1.48
C VAL A 28 -9.60 1.29 -0.18
N VAL A 29 -10.63 2.14 -0.27
CA VAL A 29 -11.34 2.66 0.91
C VAL A 29 -12.08 1.55 1.65
N GLY A 30 -12.81 0.70 0.92
CA GLY A 30 -13.54 -0.42 1.52
C GLY A 30 -12.60 -1.44 2.17
N LEU A 31 -11.50 -1.76 1.50
CA LEU A 31 -10.48 -2.66 2.05
C LEU A 31 -9.81 -2.10 3.30
N PHE A 32 -9.51 -0.81 3.33
CA PHE A 32 -8.98 -0.16 4.53
C PHE A 32 -9.94 -0.30 5.73
N CYS A 33 -11.24 -0.06 5.53
CA CYS A 33 -12.24 -0.25 6.59
C CYS A 33 -12.27 -1.69 7.12
N VAL A 34 -12.31 -2.69 6.23
CA VAL A 34 -12.30 -4.11 6.61
C VAL A 34 -11.04 -4.48 7.40
N ILE A 35 -9.88 -3.96 7.00
CA ILE A 35 -8.61 -4.20 7.70
C ILE A 35 -8.68 -3.63 9.12
N VAL A 36 -9.13 -2.38 9.27
CA VAL A 36 -9.21 -1.70 10.57
C VAL A 36 -10.27 -2.33 11.49
N GLU A 37 -11.42 -2.75 10.96
CA GLU A 37 -12.44 -3.49 11.71
C GLU A 37 -11.92 -4.84 12.24
N GLY A 38 -11.01 -5.48 11.50
CA GLY A 38 -10.35 -6.72 11.89
C GLY A 38 -9.27 -6.56 12.97
N PHE A 39 -9.01 -5.35 13.47
CA PHE A 39 -8.01 -5.09 14.49
C PHE A 39 -8.55 -5.37 15.91
N SER A 40 -8.56 -6.64 16.31
CA SER A 40 -8.73 -7.01 17.73
C SER A 40 -7.42 -6.75 18.49
N ASN A 41 -7.45 -5.88 19.51
CA ASN A 41 -6.31 -5.48 20.36
C ASN A 41 -5.13 -4.84 19.61
N MET A 42 -5.31 -3.61 19.09
CA MET A 42 -4.22 -2.88 18.42
C MET A 42 -3.01 -2.63 19.31
N ASP A 43 -1.82 -2.97 18.80
CA ASP A 43 -0.58 -2.31 19.21
C ASP A 43 -0.69 -0.82 18.82
N ASP A 44 -0.40 0.09 19.75
CA ASP A 44 -0.46 1.55 19.53
C ASP A 44 0.25 2.02 18.26
N LYS A 45 1.25 1.27 17.78
CA LYS A 45 2.01 1.60 16.56
C LYS A 45 1.23 1.28 15.29
N LEU A 46 0.43 0.20 15.30
CA LEU A 46 -0.44 -0.12 14.17
C LEU A 46 -1.57 0.89 14.06
N LEU A 47 -2.12 1.33 15.19
CA LEU A 47 -3.12 2.40 15.22
C LEU A 47 -2.56 3.70 14.61
N LYS A 48 -1.36 4.12 15.04
CA LYS A 48 -0.70 5.31 14.47
C LYS A 48 -0.43 5.20 12.98
N LEU A 49 -0.12 4.00 12.50
CA LEU A 49 0.07 3.74 11.08
C LEU A 49 -1.26 3.83 10.32
N SER A 50 -2.33 3.23 10.83
CA SER A 50 -3.65 3.32 10.20
C SER A 50 -4.15 4.76 10.16
N ASP A 51 -3.95 5.54 11.23
CA ASP A 51 -4.30 6.96 11.26
C ASP A 51 -3.53 7.75 10.21
N TYR A 52 -2.22 7.48 10.08
CA TYR A 52 -1.40 8.11 9.05
C TYR A 52 -1.91 7.79 7.63
N ILE A 53 -2.23 6.51 7.36
CA ILE A 53 -2.76 6.08 6.06
C ILE A 53 -4.11 6.75 5.80
N LEU A 54 -5.00 6.79 6.80
CA LEU A 54 -6.30 7.44 6.70
C LEU A 54 -6.12 8.91 6.29
N SER A 55 -5.34 9.70 7.03
CA SER A 55 -5.20 11.14 6.79
C SER A 55 -4.39 11.53 5.55
N ASN A 56 -3.56 10.63 5.00
CA ASN A 56 -2.66 10.98 3.88
C ASN A 56 -3.02 10.28 2.58
N TYR A 57 -3.77 9.18 2.63
CA TYR A 57 -4.07 8.34 1.47
C TYR A 57 -5.56 8.13 1.24
N ILE A 58 -6.41 8.11 2.28
CA ILE A 58 -7.83 7.80 2.17
C ILE A 58 -8.71 9.07 2.24
N ASP A 59 -8.60 9.84 3.31
CA ASP A 59 -9.47 10.98 3.61
C ASP A 59 -8.75 12.30 3.30
N GLY A 60 -9.21 13.01 2.27
CA GLY A 60 -8.62 14.26 1.80
C GLY A 60 -7.12 14.16 1.44
N PRO A 61 -6.67 13.15 0.67
CA PRO A 61 -5.26 12.96 0.41
C PRO A 61 -4.69 14.15 -0.36
N ARG A 62 -3.46 14.54 -0.02
CA ARG A 62 -2.76 15.67 -0.68
C ARG A 62 -2.62 15.47 -2.19
N TYR A 63 -2.56 14.22 -2.64
CA TYR A 63 -2.55 13.87 -4.05
C TYR A 63 -3.59 12.77 -4.32
N PRO A 64 -4.13 12.69 -5.55
CA PRO A 64 -5.09 11.65 -5.92
C PRO A 64 -4.54 10.23 -5.68
N ILE A 65 -5.42 9.31 -5.29
CA ILE A 65 -5.08 7.91 -4.99
C ILE A 65 -4.37 7.26 -6.19
N GLU A 66 -4.80 7.59 -7.41
CA GLU A 66 -4.27 7.06 -8.67
C GLU A 66 -2.78 7.37 -8.88
N LYS A 67 -2.24 8.41 -8.23
CA LYS A 67 -0.81 8.74 -8.31
C LYS A 67 0.06 7.88 -7.39
N TRP A 68 -0.50 7.44 -6.26
CA TRP A 68 0.19 6.61 -5.27
C TRP A 68 -0.09 5.12 -5.45
N ASN A 69 -1.21 4.80 -6.09
CA ASN A 69 -1.63 3.46 -6.40
C ASN A 69 -0.83 2.92 -7.61
N HIS A 70 -0.38 1.68 -7.49
CA HIS A 70 0.44 0.99 -8.47
C HIS A 70 -0.29 -0.16 -9.16
N PHE A 71 -1.57 -0.43 -8.85
CA PHE A 71 -2.33 -1.55 -9.42
C PHE A 71 -2.31 -1.54 -10.96
N ASN A 72 -2.68 -0.42 -11.57
CA ASN A 72 -2.69 -0.28 -13.03
C ASN A 72 -1.28 -0.23 -13.64
N LEU A 73 -0.29 0.29 -12.89
CA LEU A 73 1.10 0.40 -13.35
C LEU A 73 1.81 -0.96 -13.44
N ILE A 74 1.39 -1.94 -12.65
CA ILE A 74 1.94 -3.30 -12.72
C ILE A 74 1.63 -3.96 -14.08
N GLN A 75 0.44 -3.71 -14.62
CA GLN A 75 0.02 -4.26 -15.91
C GLN A 75 0.71 -3.55 -17.09
N GLU A 76 0.88 -2.23 -17.00
CA GLU A 76 1.49 -1.43 -18.08
C GLU A 76 3.02 -1.50 -18.12
N ARG A 77 3.67 -1.63 -16.97
CA ARG A 77 5.13 -1.64 -16.83
C ARG A 77 5.56 -2.77 -15.91
N PRO A 78 5.62 -4.02 -16.40
CA PRO A 78 6.25 -5.09 -15.65
C PRO A 78 7.68 -4.64 -15.32
N ARG A 79 8.00 -4.49 -14.03
CA ARG A 79 9.32 -4.11 -13.50
C ARG A 79 10.32 -5.26 -13.67
N THR A 80 10.44 -5.75 -14.89
CA THR A 80 11.48 -6.68 -15.31
C THR A 80 12.72 -5.89 -15.65
N ASN A 81 13.90 -6.47 -15.42
CA ASN A 81 15.17 -5.84 -15.76
C ASN A 81 15.19 -5.37 -17.23
N ASN A 82 14.59 -6.17 -18.12
CA ASN A 82 14.44 -5.89 -19.54
C ASN A 82 13.66 -4.58 -19.83
N HIS A 83 12.69 -4.22 -18.99
CA HIS A 83 11.89 -3.01 -19.18
C HIS A 83 12.69 -1.75 -18.80
N VAL A 84 13.57 -1.84 -17.80
CA VAL A 84 14.49 -0.78 -17.37
C VAL A 84 15.58 -0.57 -18.42
N GLU A 85 16.18 -1.66 -18.92
CA GLU A 85 17.15 -1.62 -20.02
C GLU A 85 16.54 -1.00 -21.30
N GLY A 86 15.29 -1.36 -21.63
CA GLY A 86 14.57 -0.79 -22.76
C GLY A 86 14.25 0.71 -22.61
N TYR A 87 13.99 1.17 -21.38
CA TYR A 87 13.80 2.60 -21.09
C TYR A 87 15.10 3.39 -21.27
N HIS A 88 16.23 2.90 -20.73
CA HIS A 88 17.53 3.54 -20.90
C HIS A 88 17.96 3.61 -22.37
N ARG A 89 17.67 2.57 -23.17
CA ARG A 89 17.94 2.59 -24.61
C ARG A 89 17.19 3.71 -25.34
N ARG A 90 15.93 3.99 -24.96
CA ARG A 90 15.13 5.06 -25.57
C ARG A 90 15.58 6.47 -25.19
N LEU A 91 16.18 6.63 -24.01
CA LEU A 91 16.73 7.91 -23.56
C LEU A 91 18.08 8.24 -24.22
N ASN A 92 18.84 7.21 -24.61
CA ASN A 92 20.16 7.34 -25.20
C ASN A 92 20.16 7.29 -26.75
N ALA A 93 18.98 7.34 -27.37
CA ALA A 93 18.80 7.39 -28.83
C ALA A 93 18.42 8.81 -29.26
#